data_AF-A0A927B561-F1
#
_entry.id   AF-A0A927B561-F1
#
_cell.length_a   1.000
_cell.length_b   1.000
_cell.length_c   1.000
_cell.angle_alpha   90.00
_cell.angle_beta   90.00
_cell.angle_gamma   90.00
#
_symmetry.space_group_name_H-M   'P 1'
#
loop_
_entity.id
_entity.type
_entity.pdbx_description
1 polymer ?
#
loop_
_entity_poly.entity_id
_entity_poly.type
_entity_poly.pdbx_seq_one_letter_code
_entity_poly.pdbx_strand_id
1 'polypeptide(L)'
;MMRFAGLVTVLAIVSAFSACQSEEEIKRQRYITEGILVYKNNCANCHQNKGEGLAALYPPIAKSDFLADKNAVICLIRYGQQGPIVVNGKPYNRPMPPQPQLSDLEVAELVTYIYNEWSNETKVTGVKQITPILEKCKK
;
A
#
# COMPACT_ATOMS: atom_id res chain seq x y z
N MET A 1 21.30 45.94 -23.25
CA MET A 1 20.14 45.02 -23.38
C MET A 1 20.58 43.58 -23.68
N MET A 2 21.51 43.00 -22.89
CA MET A 2 22.06 41.65 -23.16
C MET A 2 22.25 40.84 -21.87
N ARG A 3 21.31 40.95 -20.92
CA ARG A 3 21.32 40.18 -19.65
C ARG A 3 20.02 39.45 -19.32
N PHE A 4 18.98 39.61 -20.14
CA PHE A 4 17.70 38.93 -19.94
C PHE A 4 17.51 37.67 -20.80
N ALA A 5 18.30 37.49 -21.87
CA ALA A 5 18.16 36.31 -22.75
C ALA A 5 18.66 35.00 -22.11
N GLY A 6 19.66 35.06 -21.22
CA GLY A 6 20.24 33.87 -20.58
C GLY A 6 19.39 33.28 -19.44
N LEU A 7 18.55 34.10 -18.79
CA LEU A 7 17.69 33.63 -17.70
C LEU A 7 16.44 32.91 -18.23
N VAL A 8 15.92 33.38 -19.38
CA VAL A 8 14.74 32.80 -20.05
C VAL A 8 15.05 31.43 -20.66
N THR A 9 16.26 31.23 -21.20
CA THR A 9 16.69 29.93 -21.74
C THR A 9 16.96 28.89 -20.65
N VAL A 10 17.51 29.28 -19.49
CA VAL A 10 17.70 28.35 -18.36
C VAL A 10 16.36 27.91 -17.75
N LEU A 11 15.37 28.81 -17.65
CA LEU A 11 14.02 28.45 -17.17
C LEU A 11 13.29 27.47 -18.13
N ALA A 12 13.47 27.62 -19.44
CA ALA A 12 12.86 26.76 -20.45
C ALA A 12 13.44 25.33 -20.45
N ILE A 13 14.72 25.17 -20.08
CA ILE A 13 15.37 23.85 -20.00
C ILE A 13 14.95 23.10 -18.73
N VAL A 14 14.77 23.79 -17.59
CA VAL A 14 14.31 23.17 -16.33
C VAL A 14 12.86 22.68 -16.44
N SER A 15 12.02 23.36 -17.22
CA SER A 15 10.62 22.98 -17.42
C SER A 15 10.42 21.79 -18.37
N ALA A 16 11.44 21.40 -19.15
CA ALA A 16 11.37 20.25 -20.05
C ALA A 16 11.64 18.89 -19.37
N PHE A 17 12.23 18.87 -18.16
CA PHE A 17 12.54 17.62 -17.46
C PHE A 17 11.39 17.04 -16.62
N SER A 18 10.42 17.87 -16.19
CA SER A 18 9.29 17.41 -15.36
C SER A 18 8.19 16.66 -16.12
N ALA A 19 8.22 16.63 -17.46
CA ALA A 19 7.20 15.99 -18.29
C ALA A 19 7.45 14.49 -18.55
N CYS A 20 8.58 13.93 -18.10
CA CYS A 20 8.98 12.55 -18.35
C CYS A 20 8.70 11.59 -17.17
N GLN A 21 7.57 11.71 -16.48
CA GLN A 21 7.14 10.62 -15.58
C GLN A 21 6.76 9.41 -16.43
N SER A 22 7.34 8.24 -16.14
CA SER A 22 6.98 7.01 -16.85
C SER A 22 5.53 6.64 -16.59
N GLU A 23 4.88 6.00 -17.56
CA GLU A 23 3.50 5.51 -17.40
C GLU A 23 3.34 4.62 -16.15
N GLU A 24 4.38 3.85 -15.83
CA GLU A 24 4.43 2.99 -14.65
C GLU A 24 4.50 3.80 -13.33
N GLU A 25 5.23 4.92 -13.29
CA GLU A 25 5.28 5.77 -12.10
C GLU A 25 3.94 6.49 -11.87
N ILE A 26 3.30 6.99 -12.94
CA ILE A 26 1.96 7.59 -12.87
C ILE A 26 0.95 6.57 -12.34
N LYS A 27 0.98 5.35 -12.88
CA LYS A 27 0.11 4.26 -12.45
C LYS A 27 0.36 3.90 -10.98
N ARG A 28 1.62 3.81 -10.56
CA ARG A 28 2.00 3.55 -9.17
C ARG A 28 1.48 4.64 -8.24
N GLN A 29 1.67 5.91 -8.59
CA GLN A 29 1.21 7.02 -7.78
C GLN A 29 -0.32 7.03 -7.64
N ARG A 30 -1.05 6.68 -8.70
CA ARG A 30 -2.51 6.50 -8.61
C ARG A 30 -2.89 5.37 -7.65
N TYR A 31 -2.25 4.20 -7.78
CA TYR A 31 -2.52 3.06 -6.89
C TYR A 31 -2.23 3.40 -5.42
N ILE A 32 -1.16 4.13 -5.15
CA ILE A 32 -0.83 4.59 -3.79
C ILE A 32 -1.90 5.55 -3.27
N THR A 33 -2.30 6.56 -4.06
CA THR A 33 -3.30 7.56 -3.65
C THR A 33 -4.64 6.90 -3.32
N GLU A 34 -5.13 6.00 -4.16
CA GLU A 34 -6.37 5.26 -3.89
C GLU A 34 -6.20 4.29 -2.71
N GLY A 35 -5.06 3.60 -2.63
CA GLY A 35 -4.73 2.69 -1.53
C GLY A 35 -4.72 3.37 -0.16
N ILE A 36 -4.29 4.63 -0.08
CA ILE A 36 -4.38 5.45 1.15
C ILE A 36 -5.84 5.65 1.57
N LEU A 37 -6.75 5.91 0.64
CA LEU A 37 -8.17 6.08 0.94
C LEU A 37 -8.80 4.77 1.42
N VAL A 38 -8.50 3.67 0.74
CA VAL A 38 -8.93 2.33 1.17
C VAL A 38 -8.40 2.03 2.58
N TYR A 39 -7.12 2.30 2.86
CA TYR A 39 -6.52 2.08 4.17
C TYR A 39 -7.20 2.91 5.27
N LYS A 40 -7.41 4.21 5.02
CA LYS A 40 -8.05 5.11 5.99
C LYS A 40 -9.46 4.68 6.34
N ASN A 41 -10.24 4.26 5.34
CA ASN A 41 -11.64 3.93 5.52
C ASN A 41 -11.85 2.55 6.17
N ASN A 42 -10.94 1.60 5.92
CA ASN A 42 -11.17 0.18 6.26
C ASN A 42 -10.18 -0.38 7.31
N CYS A 43 -8.98 0.21 7.44
CA CYS A 43 -7.88 -0.39 8.22
C CYS A 43 -7.42 0.48 9.39
N ALA A 44 -7.37 1.81 9.19
CA ALA A 44 -6.75 2.74 10.13
C ALA A 44 -7.43 2.81 11.50
N ASN A 45 -8.73 2.49 11.59
CA ASN A 45 -9.43 2.46 12.89
C ASN A 45 -8.82 1.45 13.88
N CYS A 46 -8.21 0.36 13.38
CA CYS A 46 -7.54 -0.64 14.21
C CYS A 46 -6.02 -0.50 14.13
N HIS A 47 -5.47 -0.40 12.91
CA HIS A 47 -4.03 -0.37 12.69
C HIS A 47 -3.40 1.02 12.80
N GLN A 48 -4.20 2.05 13.08
CA GLN A 48 -3.81 3.46 13.18
C GLN A 48 -3.29 4.05 11.87
N ASN A 49 -3.20 5.38 11.80
CA ASN A 49 -2.91 6.08 10.56
C ASN A 49 -1.49 5.81 10.02
N LYS A 50 -0.53 5.49 10.88
CA LYS A 50 0.86 5.19 10.49
C LYS A 50 1.17 3.69 10.54
N GLY A 51 0.14 2.85 10.66
CA GLY A 51 0.30 1.39 10.74
C GLY A 51 0.94 0.91 12.05
N GLU A 52 0.98 1.74 13.09
CA GLU A 52 1.63 1.44 14.37
C GLU A 52 0.83 0.47 15.26
N GLY A 53 -0.42 0.17 14.89
CA GLY A 53 -1.33 -0.65 15.70
C GLY A 53 -1.72 0.04 17.01
N LEU A 54 -2.28 -0.74 17.94
CA LEU A 54 -2.71 -0.23 19.25
C LEU A 54 -2.26 -1.17 20.36
N ALA A 55 -1.07 -0.91 20.90
CA ALA A 55 -0.48 -1.65 22.01
C ALA A 55 -0.58 -3.19 21.81
N ALA A 56 -1.23 -3.90 22.75
CA ALA A 56 -1.49 -5.33 22.68
C ALA A 56 -2.85 -5.70 22.06
N LEU A 57 -3.65 -4.72 21.65
CA LEU A 57 -4.97 -4.95 21.06
C LEU A 57 -4.88 -5.22 19.56
N TYR A 58 -4.20 -4.35 18.82
CA TYR A 58 -4.10 -4.44 17.36
C TYR A 58 -2.62 -4.45 16.93
N PRO A 59 -2.20 -5.41 16.09
CA PRO A 59 -0.82 -5.52 15.67
C PRO A 59 -0.42 -4.34 14.75
N PRO A 60 0.87 -3.95 14.75
CA PRO A 60 1.39 -3.02 13.77
C PRO A 60 1.40 -3.69 12.38
N ILE A 61 1.12 -2.89 11.35
CA ILE A 61 1.43 -3.20 9.95
C ILE A 61 2.82 -2.64 9.62
N ALA A 62 3.14 -1.45 10.14
CA ALA A 62 4.43 -0.82 9.94
C ALA A 62 5.56 -1.71 10.47
N LYS A 63 6.49 -2.07 9.58
CA LYS A 63 7.63 -2.95 9.89
C LYS A 63 7.20 -4.31 10.47
N SER A 64 6.04 -4.81 10.07
CA SER A 64 5.55 -6.13 10.48
C SER A 64 6.31 -7.25 9.77
N ASP A 65 6.68 -8.30 10.50
CA ASP A 65 7.22 -9.55 9.95
C ASP A 65 6.24 -10.24 8.99
N PHE A 66 4.93 -10.00 9.12
CA PHE A 66 3.92 -10.49 8.18
C PHE A 66 4.10 -9.94 6.76
N LEU A 67 4.74 -8.77 6.60
CA LEU A 67 5.00 -8.22 5.27
C LEU A 67 5.98 -9.07 4.44
N ALA A 68 6.68 -10.03 5.06
CA ALA A 68 7.53 -10.99 4.36
C ALA A 68 6.74 -11.95 3.42
N ASP A 69 5.47 -12.23 3.72
CA ASP A 69 4.60 -13.05 2.86
C ASP A 69 3.42 -12.23 2.34
N LYS A 70 3.63 -11.64 1.16
CA LYS A 70 2.61 -10.84 0.48
C LYS A 70 1.34 -11.61 0.14
N ASN A 71 1.46 -12.90 -0.21
CA ASN A 71 0.29 -13.69 -0.55
C ASN A 71 -0.58 -13.90 0.69
N ALA A 72 0.05 -14.19 1.84
CA ALA A 72 -0.66 -14.28 3.11
C ALA A 72 -1.34 -12.95 3.48
N VAL A 73 -0.65 -11.80 3.33
CA VAL A 73 -1.25 -10.47 3.57
C VAL A 73 -2.47 -10.22 2.67
N ILE A 74 -2.39 -10.56 1.39
CA ILE A 74 -3.53 -10.45 0.46
C ILE A 74 -4.71 -11.31 0.93
N CYS A 75 -4.45 -12.55 1.35
CA CYS A 75 -5.51 -13.41 1.91
C CYS A 75 -6.10 -12.81 3.20
N LEU A 76 -5.27 -12.30 4.12
CA LEU A 76 -5.71 -11.69 5.38
C LEU A 76 -6.62 -10.48 5.16
N ILE A 77 -6.31 -9.64 4.16
CA ILE A 77 -7.17 -8.50 3.82
C ILE A 77 -8.57 -8.98 3.42
N ARG A 78 -8.67 -9.96 2.51
CA ARG A 78 -9.95 -10.41 1.97
C ARG A 78 -10.75 -11.26 2.97
N TYR A 79 -10.09 -12.15 3.69
CA TYR A 79 -10.73 -13.20 4.50
C TYR A 79 -10.60 -12.98 6.00
N GLY A 80 -9.85 -11.97 6.42
CA GLY A 80 -9.61 -11.68 7.82
C GLY A 80 -8.76 -12.77 8.48
N GLN A 81 -8.79 -12.76 9.80
CA GLN A 81 -8.07 -13.73 10.61
C GLN A 81 -8.76 -13.92 11.96
N GLN A 82 -8.66 -15.13 12.51
CA GLN A 82 -9.08 -15.46 13.86
C GLN A 82 -8.01 -16.30 14.56
N GLY A 83 -8.05 -16.30 15.89
CA GLY A 83 -7.11 -17.06 16.71
C GLY A 83 -5.78 -16.33 16.96
N PRO A 84 -4.92 -16.94 17.79
CA PRO A 84 -3.70 -16.30 18.27
C PRO A 84 -2.64 -16.21 17.17
N ILE A 85 -1.97 -15.06 17.09
CA ILE A 85 -0.78 -14.83 16.28
C ILE A 85 0.30 -14.13 17.07
N VAL A 86 1.52 -14.15 16.52
CA VAL A 86 2.65 -13.39 17.03
C VAL A 86 3.11 -12.47 15.91
N VAL A 87 3.15 -11.16 16.17
CA VAL A 87 3.65 -10.15 15.23
C VAL A 87 4.82 -9.45 15.88
N ASN A 88 6.00 -9.47 15.25
CA ASN A 88 7.23 -8.89 15.78
C ASN A 88 7.54 -9.38 17.22
N GLY A 89 7.32 -10.67 17.48
CA GLY A 89 7.54 -11.30 18.78
C GLY A 89 6.49 -10.99 19.85
N LYS A 90 5.42 -10.24 19.54
CA LYS A 90 4.33 -9.91 20.48
C LYS A 90 3.05 -10.68 20.17
N PRO A 91 2.36 -11.25 21.17
CA PRO A 91 1.14 -12.02 20.94
C PRO A 91 -0.09 -11.12 20.73
N TYR A 92 -0.97 -11.51 19.81
CA TYR A 92 -2.27 -10.90 19.53
C TYR A 92 -3.33 -12.00 19.34
N ASN A 93 -4.57 -11.75 19.74
CA ASN A 93 -5.67 -12.70 19.59
C ASN A 93 -7.03 -12.03 19.31
N ARG A 94 -7.00 -10.76 18.87
CA ARG A 94 -8.21 -10.08 18.41
C ARG A 94 -8.48 -10.51 16.97
N PRO A 95 -9.74 -10.84 16.61
CA PRO A 95 -10.07 -11.17 15.24
C PRO A 95 -9.89 -9.94 14.33
N MET A 96 -9.31 -10.16 13.16
CA MET A 96 -9.28 -9.19 12.06
C MET A 96 -10.48 -9.49 11.15
N PRO A 97 -11.48 -8.59 11.04
CA PRO A 97 -12.64 -8.83 10.18
C PRO A 97 -12.25 -8.94 8.70
N PRO A 98 -12.91 -9.82 7.91
CA PRO A 98 -12.71 -9.88 6.47
C PRO A 98 -13.19 -8.59 5.79
N GLN A 99 -12.62 -8.28 4.63
CA GLN A 99 -13.05 -7.17 3.76
C GLN A 99 -13.59 -7.71 2.42
N PRO A 100 -14.72 -8.46 2.41
CA PRO A 100 -15.27 -9.05 1.19
C PRO A 100 -15.87 -8.03 0.22
N GLN A 101 -16.17 -6.83 0.71
CA GLN A 101 -16.72 -5.74 -0.08
C GLN A 101 -15.69 -5.04 -0.96
N LEU A 102 -14.40 -5.18 -0.65
CA LEU A 102 -13.33 -4.59 -1.46
C LEU A 102 -13.15 -5.38 -2.76
N SER A 103 -13.27 -4.68 -3.88
CA SER A 103 -12.95 -5.18 -5.20
C SER A 103 -11.47 -5.59 -5.29
N ASP A 104 -11.13 -6.43 -6.26
CA ASP A 104 -9.74 -6.83 -6.50
C ASP A 104 -8.84 -5.63 -6.84
N LEU A 105 -9.39 -4.57 -7.42
CA LEU A 105 -8.68 -3.31 -7.67
C LEU A 105 -8.37 -2.58 -6.36
N GLU A 106 -9.35 -2.41 -5.47
CA GLU A 106 -9.13 -1.77 -4.17
C GLU A 106 -8.13 -2.56 -3.31
N VAL A 107 -8.16 -3.90 -3.38
CA VAL A 107 -7.13 -4.74 -2.73
C VAL A 107 -5.75 -4.50 -3.36
N ALA A 108 -5.66 -4.40 -4.69
CA ALA A 108 -4.42 -4.11 -5.41
C ALA A 108 -3.83 -2.75 -5.03
N GLU A 109 -4.66 -1.72 -4.93
CA GLU A 109 -4.31 -0.37 -4.51
C GLU A 109 -3.85 -0.36 -3.05
N LEU A 110 -4.62 -0.98 -2.16
CA LEU A 110 -4.28 -1.11 -0.74
C LEU A 110 -2.94 -1.81 -0.52
N VAL A 111 -2.72 -2.96 -1.17
CA VAL A 111 -1.47 -3.73 -1.04
C VAL A 111 -0.30 -2.94 -1.62
N THR A 112 -0.49 -2.25 -2.75
CA THR A 112 0.54 -1.38 -3.32
C THR A 112 0.92 -0.26 -2.35
N TYR A 113 -0.05 0.36 -1.69
CA TYR A 113 0.21 1.37 -0.66
C TYR A 113 0.97 0.80 0.55
N ILE A 114 0.48 -0.29 1.14
CA ILE A 114 1.09 -0.94 2.32
C ILE A 114 2.58 -1.26 2.06
N TYR A 115 2.88 -1.88 0.92
CA TYR A 115 4.24 -2.29 0.58
C TYR A 115 5.13 -1.12 0.15
N ASN A 116 4.53 -0.07 -0.42
CA ASN A 116 5.28 1.15 -0.67
C ASN A 116 5.69 1.84 0.64
N GLU A 117 4.74 2.01 1.57
CA GLU A 117 4.93 2.74 2.82
C GLU A 117 5.88 2.01 3.78
N TRP A 118 5.75 0.69 3.89
CA TRP A 118 6.43 -0.08 4.95
C TRP A 118 7.36 -1.20 4.46
N SER A 119 7.55 -1.34 3.15
CA SER A 119 8.50 -2.32 2.57
C SER A 119 9.38 -1.73 1.47
N ASN A 120 9.37 -0.40 1.28
CA ASN A 120 10.14 0.31 0.25
C ASN A 120 9.89 -0.20 -1.18
N GLU A 121 8.74 -0.82 -1.45
CA GLU A 121 8.45 -1.36 -2.76
C GLU A 121 8.06 -0.27 -3.76
N THR A 122 8.64 -0.33 -4.94
CA THR A 122 8.46 0.66 -6.01
C THR A 122 7.64 0.10 -7.19
N LYS A 123 7.10 -1.11 -7.07
CA LYS A 123 6.28 -1.75 -8.10
C LYS A 123 4.82 -1.81 -7.69
N VAL A 124 3.93 -1.69 -8.69
CA VAL A 124 2.51 -1.92 -8.50
C VAL A 124 2.25 -3.41 -8.31
N THR A 125 1.52 -3.76 -7.25
CA THR A 125 0.91 -5.09 -7.14
C THR A 125 -0.46 -5.00 -7.81
N GLY A 126 -0.53 -5.36 -9.09
CA GLY A 126 -1.71 -5.10 -9.93
C GLY A 126 -2.79 -6.19 -9.83
N VAL A 127 -4.00 -5.90 -10.32
CA VAL A 127 -5.14 -6.83 -10.33
C VAL A 127 -4.79 -8.20 -10.91
N LYS A 128 -4.01 -8.24 -12.01
CA LYS A 128 -3.55 -9.51 -12.63
C LYS A 128 -2.75 -10.40 -11.69
N GLN A 129 -2.09 -9.84 -10.68
CA GLN A 129 -1.39 -10.59 -9.63
C GLN A 129 -2.33 -10.90 -8.47
N ILE A 130 -3.18 -9.96 -8.06
CA ILE A 130 -4.09 -10.08 -6.92
C ILE A 130 -5.16 -11.17 -7.14
N THR A 131 -5.88 -11.15 -8.27
CA THR A 131 -7.00 -12.07 -8.53
C THR A 131 -6.63 -13.55 -8.35
N PRO A 132 -5.56 -14.10 -8.99
CA PRO A 132 -5.23 -15.51 -8.82
C PRO A 132 -4.74 -15.85 -7.41
N ILE A 133 -4.24 -14.88 -6.63
CA ILE A 133 -3.89 -15.10 -5.23
C ILE A 133 -5.18 -15.25 -4.42
N LEU A 134 -6.12 -14.33 -4.57
CA LEU A 134 -7.41 -14.33 -3.87
C LEU A 134 -8.24 -15.58 -4.17
N GLU A 135 -8.21 -16.07 -5.40
CA GLU A 135 -8.87 -17.34 -5.77
C GLU A 135 -8.29 -18.53 -5.00
N LYS A 136 -6.98 -18.58 -4.79
CA LYS A 136 -6.30 -19.64 -4.02
C LYS A 136 -6.51 -19.52 -2.51
N CYS A 137 -6.80 -18.32 -2.02
CA CYS A 137 -7.09 -18.08 -0.60
C CYS A 137 -8.45 -18.65 -0.17
N LYS A 138 -9.40 -18.86 -1.10
CA LYS A 138 -10.70 -19.49 -0.82
C LYS A 138 -10.48 -20.90 -0.29
N LYS A 139 -10.48 -21.04 1.04
CA LYS A 139 -10.60 -22.32 1.74
C LYS A 139 -12.00 -22.45 2.28
#